data_AF-A0A356AVN8-F1
#
_entry.id   AF-A0A356AVN8-F1
#
_cell.length_a   1.000
_cell.length_b   1.000
_cell.length_c   1.000
_cell.angle_alpha   90.00
_cell.angle_beta   90.00
_cell.angle_gamma   90.00
#
_symmetry.space_group_name_H-M   'P 1'
#
loop_
_entity.id
_entity.type
_entity.pdbx_description
1 polymer ?
#
loop_
_entity_poly.entity_id
_entity_poly.type
_entity_poly.pdbx_seq_one_letter_code
_entity_poly.pdbx_strand_id
1 'polypeptide(L)'
;MGIVTIPAWYYKQFDADYTLDVPGEGYGGWMKADLQLNTDKTAFVVMHAWDCGTYEQYPGWYRAVEYIPRANKIAQEIFPELLGDIRSSGMKLYHIAGSESYCKDLPGYLFAEQCLRERAEGKSSYRMPNVEKDEVLKNLHKFRF
;
A
#
# COMPACT_ATOMS: atom_id res chain seq x y z
N MET A 1 18.21 0.76 11.54
CA MET A 1 17.90 1.38 10.24
C MET A 1 18.46 0.46 9.16
N GLY A 2 17.61 -0.43 8.63
CA GLY A 2 18.03 -1.54 7.78
C GLY A 2 17.56 -1.33 6.36
N ILE A 3 18.49 -1.15 5.42
CA ILE A 3 18.16 -1.38 4.01
C ILE A 3 17.97 -2.89 3.86
N VAL A 4 16.78 -3.29 3.43
CA VAL A 4 16.43 -4.69 3.17
C VAL A 4 16.22 -4.89 1.69
N THR A 5 16.55 -6.09 1.19
CA THR A 5 16.18 -6.50 -0.17
C THR A 5 15.06 -7.50 -0.06
N ILE A 6 13.95 -7.24 -0.74
CA ILE A 6 12.78 -8.12 -0.72
C ILE A 6 12.42 -8.58 -2.14
N PRO A 7 11.96 -9.83 -2.30
CA PRO A 7 11.32 -10.24 -3.54
C PRO A 7 9.97 -9.54 -3.64
N ALA A 8 9.85 -8.58 -4.56
CA ALA A 8 8.68 -7.73 -4.68
C ALA A 8 7.97 -7.95 -6.02
N TRP A 9 6.64 -8.00 -5.96
CA TRP A 9 5.82 -7.70 -7.12
C TRP A 9 5.64 -6.20 -7.24
N TYR A 10 5.92 -5.64 -8.41
CA TYR A 10 5.66 -4.23 -8.71
C TYR A 10 4.87 -4.10 -10.00
N TYR A 11 3.98 -3.12 -10.05
CA TYR A 11 3.27 -2.78 -11.26
C TYR A 11 4.01 -1.66 -11.98
N LYS A 12 4.24 -1.83 -13.28
CA LYS A 12 4.79 -0.77 -14.11
C LYS A 12 4.10 -0.78 -15.46
N GLN A 13 3.53 0.38 -15.78
CA GLN A 13 2.99 0.66 -17.09
C GLN A 13 4.08 1.30 -17.96
N PHE A 14 4.38 0.69 -19.10
CA PHE A 14 5.25 1.24 -20.14
C PHE A 14 4.40 1.95 -21.20
N ASP A 15 5.05 2.52 -22.22
CA ASP A 15 4.37 3.14 -23.37
C ASP A 15 3.76 2.08 -24.29
N ALA A 16 2.83 2.50 -25.15
CA ALA A 16 2.33 1.63 -26.22
C ALA A 16 3.47 1.34 -27.19
N ASP A 17 3.64 0.07 -27.55
CA ASP A 17 4.68 -0.33 -28.50
C ASP A 17 4.06 -0.50 -29.89
N TYR A 18 4.16 0.55 -30.71
CA TYR A 18 3.65 0.54 -32.09
C TYR A 18 4.43 -0.38 -33.04
N THR A 19 5.45 -1.10 -32.55
CA THR A 19 6.10 -2.17 -33.29
C THR A 19 5.42 -3.54 -33.11
N LEU A 20 4.48 -3.66 -32.15
CA LEU A 20 3.66 -4.85 -31.93
C LEU A 20 2.34 -4.78 -32.73
N ASP A 21 1.75 -5.95 -33.00
CA ASP A 21 0.44 -6.05 -33.66
C ASP A 21 -0.68 -5.41 -32.84
N VAL A 22 -0.57 -5.45 -31.51
CA VAL A 22 -1.46 -4.77 -30.57
C VAL A 22 -0.60 -3.86 -29.68
N PRO A 23 -0.52 -2.54 -29.96
CA PRO A 23 0.38 -1.64 -29.24
C PRO A 23 0.19 -1.61 -27.73
N GLY A 24 -1.02 -1.91 -27.25
CA GLY A 24 -1.32 -2.02 -25.82
C GLY A 24 -0.63 -3.17 -25.10
N GLU A 25 -0.11 -4.18 -25.81
CA GLU A 25 0.72 -5.23 -25.22
C GLU A 25 2.08 -4.68 -24.73
N GLY A 26 2.51 -3.54 -25.28
CA GLY A 26 3.70 -2.82 -24.83
C GLY A 26 3.58 -2.26 -23.41
N TYR A 27 2.36 -2.08 -22.88
CA TYR A 27 2.14 -1.48 -21.56
C TYR A 27 2.72 -2.32 -20.40
N GLY A 28 3.01 -3.60 -20.60
CA GLY A 28 3.57 -4.47 -19.56
C GLY A 28 2.55 -4.82 -18.46
N GLY A 29 2.94 -4.70 -17.19
CA GLY A 29 2.07 -5.04 -16.06
C GLY A 29 2.83 -5.40 -14.78
N TRP A 30 2.35 -6.44 -14.09
CA TRP A 30 2.98 -6.96 -12.88
C TRP A 30 4.29 -7.69 -13.20
N MET A 31 5.36 -7.26 -12.53
CA MET A 31 6.71 -7.83 -12.66
C MET A 31 7.25 -8.24 -11.29
N LYS A 32 8.31 -9.04 -11.29
CA LYS A 32 9.04 -9.43 -10.08
C LYS A 32 10.47 -8.94 -10.15
N ALA A 33 10.97 -8.39 -9.06
CA ALA A 33 12.39 -8.10 -8.87
C ALA A 33 12.74 -8.11 -7.38
N ASP A 34 14.02 -8.31 -7.09
CA ASP A 34 14.57 -8.09 -5.76
C ASP A 34 14.79 -6.58 -5.58
N LEU A 35 13.94 -5.94 -4.77
CA LEU A 35 13.94 -4.50 -4.58
C LEU A 35 14.51 -4.13 -3.20
N GLN A 36 15.39 -3.13 -3.20
CA GLN A 36 15.87 -2.51 -1.97
C GLN A 36 14.82 -1.55 -1.41
N LEU A 37 14.58 -1.65 -0.11
CA LEU A 37 13.73 -0.75 0.66
C LEU A 37 14.49 -0.20 1.86
N ASN A 38 14.34 1.09 2.10
CA ASN A 38 14.78 1.71 3.35
C ASN A 38 13.61 1.71 4.34
N THR A 39 13.65 0.82 5.34
CA THR A 39 12.56 0.63 6.30
C THR A 39 12.19 1.90 7.08
N ASP A 40 13.10 2.87 7.19
CA ASP A 40 12.86 4.11 7.92
C ASP A 40 12.20 5.20 7.07
N LYS A 41 12.29 5.05 5.75
CA LYS A 41 11.72 5.97 4.76
C LYS A 41 10.55 5.36 3.97
N THR A 42 10.22 4.11 4.25
CA THR A 42 9.12 3.36 3.63
C THR A 42 8.03 3.07 4.66
N ALA A 43 6.78 3.08 4.21
CA ALA A 43 5.65 2.64 5.01
C ALA A 43 4.99 1.42 4.37
N PHE A 44 4.51 0.51 5.20
CA PHE A 44 3.64 -0.58 4.79
C PHE A 44 2.19 -0.10 4.86
N VAL A 45 1.43 -0.29 3.78
CA VAL A 45 0.05 0.16 3.68
C VAL A 45 -0.84 -1.05 3.38
N VAL A 46 -1.76 -1.35 4.28
CA VAL A 46 -2.87 -2.28 4.02
C VAL A 46 -3.99 -1.46 3.41
N MET A 47 -4.35 -1.75 2.16
CA MET A 47 -5.49 -1.13 1.48
C MET A 47 -6.61 -2.16 1.33
N HIS A 48 -7.85 -1.74 1.61
CA HIS A 48 -9.06 -2.52 1.32
C HIS A 48 -9.11 -3.91 1.97
N ALA A 49 -8.53 -4.08 3.16
CA ALA A 49 -8.70 -5.29 3.97
C ALA A 49 -10.03 -5.19 4.74
N TRP A 50 -11.12 -5.61 4.10
CA TRP A 50 -12.46 -5.54 4.66
C TRP A 50 -12.93 -6.87 5.23
N ASP A 51 -13.74 -6.80 6.29
CA ASP A 51 -14.56 -7.93 6.69
C ASP A 51 -15.73 -8.07 5.71
N CYS A 52 -15.63 -9.05 4.82
CA CYS A 52 -16.65 -9.33 3.81
C CYS A 52 -17.78 -10.24 4.34
N GLY A 53 -17.81 -10.55 5.64
CA GLY A 53 -18.73 -11.52 6.24
C GLY A 53 -18.55 -12.93 5.68
N THR A 54 -19.55 -13.79 5.83
CA THR A 54 -19.53 -15.17 5.28
C THR A 54 -20.34 -15.31 3.98
N TYR A 55 -20.15 -16.43 3.28
CA TYR A 55 -20.97 -16.76 2.11
C TYR A 55 -22.45 -16.84 2.47
N GLU A 56 -22.79 -17.37 3.64
CA GLU A 56 -24.17 -17.52 4.12
C GLU A 56 -24.83 -16.16 4.39
N GLN A 57 -24.05 -15.18 4.88
CA GLN A 57 -24.53 -13.82 5.12
C GLN A 57 -24.69 -13.03 3.81
N TYR A 58 -23.71 -13.13 2.91
CA TYR A 58 -23.62 -12.30 1.71
C TYR A 58 -23.31 -13.11 0.44
N PRO A 59 -24.18 -14.06 0.04
CA PRO A 59 -23.87 -14.98 -1.05
C PRO A 59 -23.75 -14.28 -2.41
N GLY A 60 -24.44 -13.14 -2.58
CA GLY A 60 -24.30 -12.30 -3.79
C GLY A 60 -22.91 -11.70 -3.93
N TRP A 61 -22.30 -11.27 -2.83
CA TRP A 61 -20.98 -10.66 -2.84
C TRP A 61 -19.91 -11.69 -3.21
N TYR A 62 -19.96 -12.87 -2.58
CA TYR A 62 -19.05 -13.97 -2.88
C TYR A 62 -19.17 -14.51 -4.31
N ARG A 63 -20.36 -14.42 -4.94
CA ARG A 63 -20.52 -14.76 -6.36
C ARG A 63 -19.94 -13.71 -7.30
N ALA A 64 -19.98 -12.43 -6.92
CA ALA A 64 -19.51 -11.32 -7.75
C ALA A 64 -18.01 -11.03 -7.57
N VAL A 65 -17.46 -11.33 -6.39
CA VAL A 65 -16.08 -11.03 -6.02
C VAL A 65 -15.39 -12.35 -5.68
N GLU A 66 -14.86 -12.98 -6.73
CA GLU A 66 -14.27 -14.32 -6.66
C GLU A 66 -13.14 -14.43 -5.62
N TYR A 67 -12.43 -13.32 -5.35
CA TYR A 67 -11.19 -13.38 -4.58
C TYR A 67 -11.42 -13.36 -3.07
N ILE A 68 -12.65 -13.20 -2.59
CA ILE A 68 -12.95 -13.13 -1.15
C ILE A 68 -12.38 -14.34 -0.39
N PRO A 69 -12.57 -15.60 -0.82
CA PRO A 69 -11.96 -16.75 -0.14
C PRO A 69 -10.42 -16.68 -0.08
N ARG A 70 -9.78 -16.23 -1.15
CA ARG A 70 -8.31 -16.04 -1.19
C ARG A 70 -7.87 -14.92 -0.25
N ALA A 71 -8.60 -13.79 -0.24
CA ALA A 71 -8.32 -12.67 0.65
C ALA A 71 -8.46 -13.06 2.14
N ASN A 72 -9.51 -13.82 2.48
CA ASN A 72 -9.71 -14.35 3.83
C ASN A 72 -8.56 -15.27 4.25
N LYS A 73 -8.09 -16.15 3.35
CA LYS A 73 -6.93 -17.01 3.61
C LYS A 73 -5.67 -16.19 3.88
N ILE A 74 -5.39 -15.16 3.07
CA ILE A 74 -4.25 -14.26 3.29
C ILE A 74 -4.38 -13.54 4.65
N ALA A 75 -5.56 -13.05 4.99
CA ALA A 75 -5.81 -12.36 6.24
C ALA A 75 -5.63 -13.27 7.47
N GLN A 76 -5.94 -14.56 7.35
CA GLN A 76 -5.82 -15.54 8.44
C GLN A 76 -4.40 -16.12 8.57
N GLU A 77 -3.76 -16.44 7.45
CA GLU A 77 -2.52 -17.23 7.44
C GLU A 77 -1.26 -16.38 7.28
N ILE A 78 -1.34 -15.22 6.62
CA ILE A 78 -0.14 -14.42 6.26
C ILE A 78 -0.08 -13.12 7.06
N PHE A 79 -1.21 -12.41 7.16
CA PHE A 79 -1.23 -11.09 7.81
C PHE A 79 -0.77 -11.09 9.27
N PRO A 80 -1.08 -12.10 10.12
CA PRO A 80 -0.65 -12.04 11.52
C PRO A 80 0.87 -11.97 11.67
N GLU A 81 1.61 -12.84 10.98
CA GLU A 81 3.07 -12.86 11.00
C GLU A 81 3.66 -11.63 10.31
N LEU A 82 3.21 -11.34 9.08
CA LEU A 82 3.70 -10.18 8.31
C LEU A 82 3.53 -8.87 9.07
N LEU A 83 2.34 -8.62 9.64
CA LEU A 83 2.10 -7.39 10.41
C LEU A 83 2.82 -7.40 11.76
N GLY A 84 3.15 -8.58 12.29
CA GLY A 84 4.06 -8.72 13.44
C GLY A 84 5.46 -8.24 13.10
N ASP A 85 6.03 -8.73 12.01
CA ASP A 85 7.37 -8.37 11.54
C ASP A 85 7.47 -6.89 11.16
N ILE A 86 6.47 -6.36 10.44
CA ILE A 86 6.42 -4.94 10.09
C ILE A 86 6.42 -4.07 11.34
N ARG A 87 5.64 -4.41 12.38
CA ARG A 87 5.64 -3.66 13.64
C ARG A 87 6.98 -3.76 14.37
N SER A 88 7.58 -4.94 14.43
CA SER A 88 8.89 -5.18 15.04
C SER A 88 10.04 -4.48 14.31
N SER A 89 9.90 -4.27 13.00
CA SER A 89 10.91 -3.58 12.18
C SER A 89 10.98 -2.07 12.41
N GLY A 90 9.99 -1.48 13.09
CA GLY A 90 9.86 -0.03 13.24
C GLY A 90 9.34 0.69 11.99
N MET A 91 8.99 -0.04 10.92
CA MET A 91 8.32 0.53 9.75
C MET A 91 6.98 1.17 10.12
N LYS A 92 6.66 2.27 9.46
CA LYS A 92 5.34 2.89 9.58
C LYS A 92 4.30 1.96 8.96
N LEU A 93 3.24 1.66 9.70
CA LEU A 93 2.13 0.82 9.25
C LEU A 93 0.85 1.65 9.18
N TYR A 94 0.20 1.65 8.02
CA TYR A 94 -1.08 2.31 7.78
C TYR A 94 -2.13 1.32 7.31
N HIS A 95 -3.38 1.53 7.73
CA HIS A 95 -4.54 0.85 7.17
C HIS A 95 -5.46 1.90 6.54
N ILE A 96 -5.74 1.75 5.25
CA ILE A 96 -6.69 2.61 4.54
C ILE A 96 -8.09 2.02 4.71
N ALA A 97 -8.84 2.61 5.64
CA ALA A 97 -10.20 2.21 5.96
C ALA A 97 -11.19 2.54 4.82
N GLY A 98 -12.25 1.74 4.71
CA GLY A 98 -13.31 1.96 3.70
C GLY A 98 -14.32 3.05 4.04
N SER A 99 -14.43 3.46 5.31
CA SER A 99 -15.40 4.47 5.77
C SER A 99 -14.87 5.22 6.99
N GLU A 100 -15.18 6.51 7.09
CA GLU A 100 -14.96 7.34 8.28
C GLU A 100 -15.60 6.72 9.51
N SER A 101 -16.81 6.16 9.39
CA SER A 101 -17.54 5.58 10.53
C SER A 101 -16.76 4.49 11.28
N TYR A 102 -15.81 3.84 10.61
CA TYR A 102 -14.96 2.81 11.18
C TYR A 102 -13.73 3.39 11.91
N CYS A 103 -13.18 4.50 11.42
CA CYS A 103 -11.88 5.00 11.89
C CYS A 103 -11.89 6.36 12.56
N LYS A 104 -13.03 7.08 12.57
CA LYS A 104 -13.11 8.48 13.03
C LYS A 104 -12.58 8.72 14.45
N ASP A 105 -12.75 7.75 15.33
CA ASP A 105 -12.35 7.86 16.74
C ASP A 105 -10.92 7.33 16.98
N LEU A 106 -10.24 6.82 15.94
CA LEU A 106 -8.89 6.29 16.05
C LEU A 106 -7.84 7.41 15.98
N PRO A 107 -6.72 7.28 16.71
CA PRO A 107 -5.67 8.32 16.74
C PRO A 107 -5.15 8.73 15.37
N GLY A 108 -5.03 7.78 14.44
CA GLY A 108 -4.56 8.05 13.08
C GLY A 108 -5.51 8.96 12.29
N TYR A 109 -6.82 8.81 12.48
CA TYR A 109 -7.82 9.67 11.84
C TYR A 109 -7.79 11.06 12.44
N LEU A 110 -7.83 11.17 13.77
CA LEU A 110 -7.78 12.44 14.49
C LEU A 110 -6.52 13.23 14.14
N PHE A 111 -5.38 12.56 14.00
CA PHE A 111 -4.13 13.17 13.55
C PHE A 111 -4.25 13.70 12.12
N ALA A 112 -4.80 12.91 11.19
CA ALA A 112 -5.01 13.35 9.81
C ALA A 112 -5.99 14.54 9.73
N GLU A 113 -7.07 14.54 10.50
CA GLU A 113 -8.03 15.63 10.59
C GLU A 113 -7.38 16.91 11.13
N GLN A 114 -6.60 16.81 12.21
CA GLN A 114 -5.82 17.93 12.73
C GLN A 114 -4.89 18.52 11.66
N CYS A 115 -4.16 17.66 10.95
CA CYS A 115 -3.25 18.07 9.88
C CYS A 115 -3.97 18.85 8.77
N LEU A 116 -5.15 18.40 8.37
CA LEU A 116 -5.98 19.07 7.37
C LEU A 116 -6.47 20.44 7.86
N ARG A 117 -6.93 20.52 9.11
CA ARG A 117 -7.38 21.77 9.73
C ARG A 117 -6.26 22.81 9.79
N GLU A 118 -5.09 22.44 10.31
CA GLU A 118 -3.94 23.35 10.41
C GLU A 118 -3.48 23.86 9.05
N ARG A 119 -3.50 23.00 8.03
CA ARG A 119 -3.21 23.39 6.65
C ARG A 119 -4.23 24.39 6.11
N ALA A 120 -5.53 24.17 6.34
CA ALA A 120 -6.60 25.07 5.88
C ALA A 120 -6.51 26.45 6.53
N GLU A 121 -6.08 26.51 7.80
CA GLU A 121 -5.88 27.74 8.57
C GLU A 121 -4.58 28.49 8.19
N GLY A 122 -3.77 27.95 7.27
CA GLY A 122 -2.52 28.59 6.84
C GLY A 122 -1.45 28.66 7.93
N LYS A 123 -1.54 27.82 8.96
CA LYS A 123 -0.60 27.82 10.09
C LYS A 123 0.80 27.44 9.59
N SER A 124 1.75 28.38 9.69
CA SER A 124 3.16 28.21 9.28
C SER A 124 3.93 27.18 10.09
N SER A 125 3.40 26.78 11.26
CA SER A 125 3.95 25.72 12.11
C SER A 125 3.78 24.32 11.52
N TYR A 126 2.84 24.13 10.58
CA TYR A 126 2.58 22.82 10.00
C TYR A 126 3.34 22.66 8.68
N ARG A 127 4.32 21.75 8.68
CA ARG A 127 4.91 21.20 7.46
C ARG A 127 4.44 19.75 7.33
N MET A 128 3.88 19.39 6.18
CA MET A 128 3.69 17.97 5.88
C MET A 128 5.02 17.25 6.13
N PRO A 129 5.03 16.09 6.80
CA PRO A 129 6.25 15.31 6.98
C PRO A 129 6.83 15.03 5.59
N ASN A 130 7.91 15.71 5.24
CA ASN A 130 8.62 15.48 3.99
C ASN A 130 9.74 14.50 4.28
N VAL A 131 9.68 13.33 3.63
CA VAL A 131 10.77 12.35 3.71
C VAL A 131 11.77 12.71 2.63
N GLU A 132 12.97 13.13 3.04
CA GLU A 132 14.05 13.39 2.08
C GLU A 132 14.37 12.14 1.26
N LYS A 133 14.56 12.31 -0.06
CA LYS A 133 14.94 11.22 -0.95
C LYS A 133 16.33 10.71 -0.58
N ASP A 134 16.43 9.45 -0.19
CA ASP A 134 17.70 8.76 -0.02
C ASP A 134 18.18 8.12 -1.33
N GLU A 135 19.34 7.47 -1.28
CA GLU A 135 19.89 6.75 -2.43
C GLU A 135 19.00 5.57 -2.86
N VAL A 136 18.31 4.90 -1.92
CA VAL A 136 17.38 3.81 -2.26
C VAL A 136 16.25 4.34 -3.14
N LEU A 137 15.57 5.43 -2.76
CA LEU A 137 14.51 6.03 -3.56
C LEU A 137 15.03 6.59 -4.89
N LYS A 138 16.23 7.18 -4.91
CA LYS A 138 16.86 7.63 -6.16
C LYS A 138 17.11 6.44 -7.11
N ASN A 139 17.53 5.30 -6.59
CA ASN A 139 17.72 4.09 -7.37
C ASN A 139 16.40 3.50 -7.87
N LEU A 140 15.36 3.45 -7.03
CA LEU A 140 14.02 3.01 -7.43
C LEU A 140 13.42 3.87 -8.55
N HIS A 141 13.66 5.18 -8.57
CA HIS A 141 13.22 6.04 -9.68
C HIS A 141 13.96 5.76 -11.00
N LYS A 142 15.25 5.37 -10.92
CA LYS A 142 16.07 5.00 -12.08
C LYS A 142 15.86 3.55 -12.51
N PHE A 143 15.34 2.71 -11.63
CA PHE A 143 15.07 1.30 -11.89
C PHE A 143 14.18 1.16 -13.13
N ARG A 144 14.62 0.30 -14.05
CA ARG A 144 13.89 0.05 -15.29
C ARG A 144 13.38 -1.38 -15.38
N PHE A 145 14.18 -2.38 -14.96
CA PHE A 145 13.88 -3.81 -14.93
C PHE A 145 14.90 -4.51 -14.03
#